data_AF-A0A7X6Q344-F1
#
_entry.id   AF-A0A7X6Q344-F1
#
_cell.length_a   1.000
_cell.length_b   1.000
_cell.length_c   1.000
_cell.angle_alpha   90.00
_cell.angle_beta   90.00
_cell.angle_gamma   90.00
#
_symmetry.space_group_name_H-M   'P 1'
#
loop_
_entity.id
_entity.type
_entity.pdbx_description
1 polymer ?
#
loop_
_entity_poly.entity_id
_entity_poly.type
_entity_poly.pdbx_seq_one_letter_code
_entity_poly.pdbx_strand_id
1 'polypeptide(L)'
;MQFIEDANKQALEIMQTAQPTLVGMGIAKDVVPGMHKKLVMHAGPPITWDKMSGPLRGAVIGGLIYEGLAQTPEEAETLAASGEIEFDPCHHHNAVGPMAGVVTASMPVFIIENKTQGNFAYCTQNEGLGQVLRFGAYGPEVVEHLKWMEKTLYPILKEALEIHGPIDLKNLIAQSVQMGDEVHNRNKATTSLFIREMASSIVKTNSSREDQVKVFDFLNSNDHFALNLSMPAAKATMDPVGKVKHSTVVYTMCGNGTEFGVRVAALGDRWFTAPAEIIDGLYFPGYSMDDANPDIGDSCITETMGIGGFSMATAPAIVQF
;
A
#
# COMPACT_ATOMS: atom_id res chain seq x y z
N MET A 1 -10.88 -18.80 -29.38
CA MET A 1 -11.51 -18.77 -28.04
C MET A 1 -10.81 -19.71 -27.08
N GLN A 2 -10.56 -20.97 -27.42
CA GLN A 2 -9.80 -21.91 -26.56
C GLN A 2 -8.48 -21.34 -25.99
N PHE A 3 -7.66 -20.69 -26.83
CA PHE A 3 -6.39 -20.12 -26.37
C PHE A 3 -6.55 -19.03 -25.29
N ILE A 4 -7.70 -18.35 -25.23
CA ILE A 4 -8.01 -17.36 -24.17
C ILE A 4 -8.36 -18.10 -22.88
N GLU A 5 -9.18 -19.14 -22.97
CA GLU A 5 -9.56 -19.97 -21.82
C GLU A 5 -8.33 -20.63 -21.18
N ASP A 6 -7.43 -21.17 -22.01
CA ASP A 6 -6.18 -21.78 -21.56
C ASP A 6 -5.27 -20.74 -20.87
N ALA A 7 -5.16 -19.54 -21.45
CA ALA A 7 -4.39 -18.44 -20.84
C ALA A 7 -5.01 -17.96 -19.52
N ASN A 8 -6.33 -17.86 -19.43
CA ASN A 8 -7.03 -17.49 -18.20
C ASN A 8 -6.86 -18.56 -17.12
N LYS A 9 -6.86 -19.84 -17.50
CA LYS A 9 -6.59 -20.95 -16.58
C LYS A 9 -5.15 -20.89 -16.04
N GLN A 10 -4.17 -20.59 -16.90
CA GLN A 10 -2.79 -20.37 -16.47
C GLN A 10 -2.67 -19.19 -15.49
N ALA A 11 -3.33 -18.06 -15.79
CA ALA A 11 -3.38 -16.91 -14.89
C ALA A 11 -3.95 -17.27 -13.52
N LEU A 12 -5.05 -18.04 -13.49
CA LEU A 12 -5.65 -18.51 -12.25
C LEU A 12 -4.72 -19.45 -11.46
N GLU A 13 -4.01 -20.36 -12.15
CA GLU A 13 -3.03 -21.25 -11.51
C GLU A 13 -1.89 -20.47 -10.86
N ILE A 14 -1.38 -19.42 -11.52
CA ILE A 14 -0.39 -18.50 -10.94
C ILE A 14 -0.92 -17.86 -9.66
N MET A 15 -2.15 -17.33 -9.67
CA MET A 15 -2.77 -16.73 -8.48
C MET A 15 -2.93 -17.74 -7.35
N GLN A 16 -3.44 -18.93 -7.65
CA GLN A 16 -3.72 -19.97 -6.67
C GLN A 16 -2.45 -20.57 -6.05
N THR A 17 -1.36 -20.65 -6.80
CA THR A 17 -0.08 -21.20 -6.34
C THR A 17 0.85 -20.14 -5.73
N ALA A 18 0.53 -18.85 -5.82
CA ALA A 18 1.32 -17.78 -5.23
C ALA A 18 1.59 -18.01 -3.73
N GLN A 19 2.78 -17.62 -3.29
CA GLN A 19 3.22 -17.66 -1.89
C GLN A 19 3.85 -16.31 -1.49
N PRO A 20 3.05 -15.23 -1.43
CA PRO A 20 3.53 -13.94 -0.95
C PRO A 20 4.01 -14.06 0.49
N THR A 21 5.28 -13.77 0.71
CA THR A 21 5.97 -13.92 1.99
C THR A 21 6.61 -12.59 2.35
N LEU A 22 6.36 -12.08 3.55
CA LEU A 22 7.12 -10.96 4.10
C LEU A 22 8.52 -11.45 4.45
N VAL A 23 9.53 -10.96 3.73
CA VAL A 23 10.93 -11.40 3.89
C VAL A 23 11.82 -10.38 4.59
N GLY A 24 11.35 -9.14 4.76
CA GLY A 24 12.09 -8.11 5.48
C GLY A 24 11.54 -6.71 5.26
N MET A 25 12.35 -5.73 5.64
CA MET A 25 12.09 -4.30 5.41
C MET A 25 13.36 -3.59 4.94
N GLY A 26 13.19 -2.53 4.15
CA GLY A 26 14.28 -1.71 3.61
C GLY A 26 13.88 -0.25 3.51
N ILE A 27 14.82 0.59 3.09
CA ILE A 27 14.56 1.97 2.71
C ILE A 27 14.23 2.01 1.22
N ALA A 28 13.21 2.76 0.81
CA ALA A 28 12.67 2.73 -0.55
C ALA A 28 13.75 2.90 -1.63
N LYS A 29 14.66 3.87 -1.47
CA LYS A 29 15.77 4.12 -2.42
C LYS A 29 16.71 2.94 -2.60
N ASP A 30 16.84 2.08 -1.61
CA ASP A 30 17.79 0.97 -1.64
C ASP A 30 17.18 -0.31 -2.22
N VAL A 31 15.86 -0.48 -2.13
CA VAL A 31 15.19 -1.76 -2.45
C VAL A 31 14.10 -1.65 -3.51
N VAL A 32 13.46 -0.50 -3.68
CA VAL A 32 12.38 -0.32 -4.67
C VAL A 32 13.01 -0.04 -6.04
N PRO A 33 12.72 -0.85 -7.07
CA PRO A 33 13.28 -0.67 -8.42
C PRO A 33 13.06 0.75 -8.95
N GLY A 34 14.14 1.41 -9.37
CA GLY A 34 14.07 2.75 -9.98
C GLY A 34 13.89 3.91 -8.99
N MET A 35 13.74 3.66 -7.68
CA MET A 35 13.60 4.74 -6.70
C MET A 35 14.88 5.61 -6.60
N HIS A 36 14.72 6.93 -6.66
CA HIS A 36 15.80 7.90 -6.45
C HIS A 36 15.29 9.15 -5.72
N LYS A 37 16.22 10.02 -5.31
CA LYS A 37 15.92 11.20 -4.46
C LYS A 37 14.94 12.22 -5.06
N LYS A 38 14.72 12.19 -6.36
CA LYS A 38 13.83 13.12 -7.08
C LYS A 38 12.62 12.41 -7.71
N LEU A 39 12.39 11.15 -7.36
CA LEU A 39 11.18 10.42 -7.72
C LEU A 39 10.25 10.39 -6.53
N VAL A 40 9.01 10.81 -6.76
CA VAL A 40 7.90 10.63 -5.82
C VAL A 40 6.92 9.67 -6.47
N MET A 41 6.82 8.46 -5.93
CA MET A 41 5.81 7.51 -6.40
C MET A 41 4.44 7.86 -5.83
N HIS A 42 3.37 7.47 -6.51
CA HIS A 42 1.99 7.70 -6.07
C HIS A 42 1.08 6.51 -6.40
N ALA A 43 -0.10 6.46 -5.77
CA ALA A 43 -1.15 5.50 -6.13
C ALA A 43 -1.79 5.82 -7.49
N GLY A 44 -2.39 4.81 -8.12
CA GLY A 44 -3.19 4.96 -9.34
C GLY A 44 -2.39 4.98 -10.65
N PRO A 45 -3.05 5.23 -11.79
CA PRO A 45 -2.39 5.34 -13.10
C PRO A 45 -1.54 6.62 -13.22
N PRO A 46 -0.66 6.73 -14.24
CA PRO A 46 0.21 7.90 -14.41
C PRO A 46 -0.55 9.22 -14.42
N ILE A 47 -0.06 10.20 -13.67
CA ILE A 47 -0.69 11.52 -13.54
C ILE A 47 0.36 12.63 -13.47
N THR A 48 0.00 13.81 -13.98
CA THR A 48 0.83 15.02 -13.87
C THR A 48 0.42 15.84 -12.64
N TRP A 49 1.34 16.63 -12.11
CA TRP A 49 1.11 17.49 -10.93
C TRP A 49 -0.18 18.33 -11.03
N ASP A 50 -0.42 18.95 -12.19
CA ASP A 50 -1.59 19.82 -12.43
C ASP A 50 -2.93 19.07 -12.34
N LYS A 51 -2.92 17.75 -12.53
CA LYS A 51 -4.13 16.91 -12.46
C LYS A 51 -4.31 16.23 -11.12
N MET A 52 -3.28 16.18 -10.26
CA MET A 52 -3.38 15.53 -8.96
C MET A 52 -4.50 16.14 -8.10
N SER A 53 -5.27 15.26 -7.46
CA SER A 53 -6.28 15.61 -6.46
C SER A 53 -5.69 16.32 -5.25
N GLY A 54 -6.52 17.03 -4.49
CA GLY A 54 -6.09 17.76 -3.28
C GLY A 54 -5.31 16.88 -2.28
N PRO A 55 -5.85 15.71 -1.88
CA PRO A 55 -5.15 14.78 -0.98
C PRO A 55 -3.80 14.32 -1.54
N LEU A 56 -3.72 14.00 -2.84
CA LEU A 56 -2.47 13.57 -3.46
C LEU A 56 -1.43 14.70 -3.49
N ARG A 57 -1.83 15.93 -3.84
CA ARG A 57 -0.93 17.10 -3.77
C ARG A 57 -0.41 17.34 -2.36
N GLY A 58 -1.29 17.27 -1.36
CA GLY A 58 -0.91 17.40 0.05
C GLY A 58 0.11 16.35 0.48
N ALA A 59 -0.08 15.09 0.06
CA ALA A 59 0.84 14.00 0.36
C ALA A 59 2.21 14.21 -0.31
N VAL A 60 2.25 14.70 -1.56
CA VAL A 60 3.51 15.04 -2.24
C VAL A 60 4.23 16.17 -1.50
N ILE A 61 3.52 17.23 -1.11
CA ILE A 61 4.07 18.35 -0.34
C ILE A 61 4.70 17.83 0.96
N GLY A 62 3.96 17.04 1.74
CA GLY A 62 4.46 16.46 2.98
C GLY A 62 5.65 15.52 2.75
N GLY A 63 5.65 14.73 1.67
CA GLY A 63 6.78 13.88 1.28
C GLY A 63 8.04 14.69 0.97
N LEU A 64 7.92 15.78 0.22
CA LEU A 64 9.05 16.67 -0.10
C LEU A 64 9.63 17.35 1.15
N ILE A 65 8.78 17.78 2.08
CA ILE A 65 9.19 18.34 3.37
C ILE A 65 9.89 17.26 4.22
N TYR A 66 9.34 16.05 4.28
CA TYR A 66 9.91 14.91 4.99
C TYR A 66 11.31 14.52 4.48
N GLU A 67 11.54 14.62 3.17
CA GLU A 67 12.86 14.42 2.53
C GLU A 67 13.82 15.60 2.73
N GLY A 68 13.35 16.73 3.26
CA GLY A 68 14.12 17.96 3.40
C GLY A 68 14.43 18.65 2.07
N LEU A 69 13.63 18.40 1.03
CA LEU A 69 13.76 19.03 -0.28
C LEU A 69 13.09 20.40 -0.33
N ALA A 70 12.20 20.69 0.62
CA ALA A 70 11.54 21.98 0.83
C ALA A 70 11.37 22.22 2.34
N GLN A 71 11.38 23.49 2.76
CA GLN A 71 11.19 23.86 4.18
C GLN A 71 9.75 24.27 4.48
N THR A 72 9.01 24.73 3.46
CA THR A 72 7.61 25.15 3.60
C THR A 72 6.71 24.48 2.56
N PRO A 73 5.38 24.42 2.79
CA PRO A 73 4.43 23.94 1.80
C PRO A 73 4.52 24.68 0.46
N GLU A 74 4.74 25.99 0.48
CA GLU A 74 4.83 26.83 -0.73
C GLU A 74 6.10 26.51 -1.54
N GLU A 75 7.23 26.28 -0.86
CA GLU A 75 8.46 25.81 -1.50
C GLU A 75 8.27 24.42 -2.11
N ALA A 76 7.59 23.52 -1.39
CA ALA A 76 7.32 22.16 -1.85
C ALA A 76 6.40 22.15 -3.08
N GLU A 77 5.33 22.95 -3.10
CA GLU A 77 4.44 23.10 -4.25
C GLU A 77 5.18 23.68 -5.46
N THR A 78 6.02 24.70 -5.25
CA THR A 78 6.85 25.28 -6.31
C THR A 78 7.82 24.24 -6.89
N LEU A 79 8.46 23.45 -6.03
CA LEU A 79 9.36 22.38 -6.44
C LEU A 79 8.61 21.26 -7.19
N ALA A 80 7.45 20.84 -6.71
CA ALA A 80 6.61 19.83 -7.37
C ALA A 80 6.18 20.28 -8.77
N ALA A 81 5.85 21.56 -8.95
CA ALA A 81 5.45 22.13 -10.23
C ALA A 81 6.62 22.44 -11.19
N SER A 82 7.87 22.41 -10.71
CA SER A 82 9.04 22.88 -11.46
C SER A 82 9.48 21.96 -12.62
N GLY A 83 9.04 20.70 -12.61
CA GLY A 83 9.56 19.65 -13.50
C GLY A 83 10.86 19.01 -13.02
N GLU A 84 11.40 19.41 -11.86
CA GLU A 84 12.56 18.74 -11.24
C GLU A 84 12.20 17.45 -10.50
N ILE A 85 10.95 17.30 -10.08
CA ILE A 85 10.43 16.10 -9.41
C ILE A 85 9.75 15.22 -10.45
N GLU A 86 10.19 13.97 -10.51
CA GLU A 86 9.56 12.92 -11.30
C GLU A 86 8.42 12.30 -10.49
N PHE A 87 7.29 12.06 -11.16
CA PHE A 87 6.13 11.37 -10.60
C PHE A 87 5.86 10.11 -11.42
N ASP A 88 5.77 8.96 -10.77
CA ASP A 88 5.43 7.71 -11.45
C ASP A 88 4.60 6.79 -10.52
N PRO A 89 3.65 5.99 -11.05
CA PRO A 89 2.88 5.07 -10.24
C PRO A 89 3.72 4.05 -9.48
N CYS A 90 3.33 3.78 -8.24
CA CYS A 90 3.84 2.65 -7.46
C CYS A 90 3.83 1.33 -8.28
N HIS A 91 2.77 1.12 -9.06
CA HIS A 91 2.59 -0.08 -9.89
C HIS A 91 3.68 -0.32 -10.95
N HIS A 92 4.42 0.72 -11.39
CA HIS A 92 5.57 0.61 -12.31
C HIS A 92 6.84 0.13 -11.61
N HIS A 93 6.91 0.27 -10.30
CA HIS A 93 8.09 0.02 -9.48
C HIS A 93 7.91 -1.18 -8.55
N ASN A 94 7.01 -2.10 -8.92
CA ASN A 94 6.60 -3.24 -8.08
C ASN A 94 6.10 -2.80 -6.68
N ALA A 95 5.64 -1.57 -6.54
CA ALA A 95 5.10 -1.07 -5.28
C ALA A 95 3.59 -0.91 -5.36
N VAL A 96 2.97 -0.69 -4.19
CA VAL A 96 1.59 -0.22 -4.03
C VAL A 96 1.54 0.73 -2.84
N GLY A 97 0.67 1.74 -2.92
CA GLY A 97 0.47 2.73 -1.86
C GLY A 97 -1.01 2.89 -1.48
N PRO A 98 -1.38 2.83 -0.19
CA PRO A 98 -2.75 3.08 0.24
C PRO A 98 -3.11 4.57 0.12
N MET A 99 -4.35 4.87 -0.27
CA MET A 99 -4.88 6.24 -0.42
C MET A 99 -4.01 7.08 -1.37
N ALA A 100 -3.48 8.25 -0.99
CA ALA A 100 -2.57 9.01 -1.87
C ALA A 100 -1.35 8.18 -2.32
N GLY A 101 -0.94 7.21 -1.49
CA GLY A 101 0.08 6.22 -1.85
C GLY A 101 1.46 6.80 -2.13
N VAL A 102 1.74 7.97 -1.58
CA VAL A 102 3.02 8.65 -1.78
C VAL A 102 4.16 7.84 -1.16
N VAL A 103 5.19 7.57 -1.96
CA VAL A 103 6.44 6.93 -1.50
C VAL A 103 7.62 7.77 -1.95
N THR A 104 8.46 8.17 -0.99
CA THR A 104 9.69 8.93 -1.23
C THR A 104 10.93 8.13 -0.83
N ALA A 105 12.11 8.60 -1.25
CA ALA A 105 13.36 7.87 -1.19
C ALA A 105 13.76 7.33 0.20
N SER A 106 13.49 8.08 1.27
CA SER A 106 13.88 7.75 2.65
C SER A 106 12.83 6.95 3.40
N MET A 107 11.63 6.75 2.84
CA MET A 107 10.57 6.02 3.51
C MET A 107 10.91 4.54 3.68
N PRO A 108 10.66 3.96 4.87
CA PRO A 108 10.76 2.52 5.04
C PRO A 108 9.63 1.77 4.33
N VAL A 109 9.97 0.62 3.74
CA VAL A 109 9.04 -0.26 3.04
C VAL A 109 9.17 -1.70 3.51
N PHE A 110 8.04 -2.41 3.52
CA PHE A 110 8.02 -3.88 3.59
C PHE A 110 8.49 -4.49 2.27
N ILE A 111 9.16 -5.62 2.35
CA ILE A 111 9.66 -6.39 1.19
C ILE A 111 8.92 -7.73 1.17
N ILE A 112 8.07 -7.91 0.17
CA ILE A 112 7.28 -9.11 -0.02
C ILE A 112 7.87 -9.87 -1.22
N GLU A 113 8.20 -11.14 -1.04
CA GLU A 113 8.61 -12.04 -2.12
C GLU A 113 7.47 -13.02 -2.41
N ASN A 114 7.06 -13.15 -3.67
CA ASN A 114 6.26 -14.29 -4.09
C ASN A 114 7.19 -15.48 -4.37
N LYS A 115 7.35 -16.37 -3.39
CA LYS A 115 8.34 -17.46 -3.45
C LYS A 115 8.18 -18.43 -4.62
N THR A 116 6.98 -18.54 -5.21
CA THR A 116 6.76 -19.43 -6.36
C THR A 116 7.16 -18.82 -7.69
N GLN A 117 7.22 -17.48 -7.78
CA GLN A 117 7.53 -16.75 -9.01
C GLN A 117 8.82 -15.93 -8.92
N GLY A 118 9.37 -15.74 -7.71
CA GLY A 118 10.61 -15.02 -7.43
C GLY A 118 10.52 -13.50 -7.63
N ASN A 119 9.32 -12.94 -7.83
CA ASN A 119 9.10 -11.51 -7.93
C ASN A 119 8.86 -10.88 -6.55
N PHE A 120 9.13 -9.58 -6.46
CA PHE A 120 8.98 -8.80 -5.24
C PHE A 120 7.86 -7.78 -5.36
N ALA A 121 7.29 -7.38 -4.23
CA ALA A 121 6.44 -6.20 -4.11
C ALA A 121 6.76 -5.40 -2.84
N TYR A 122 6.46 -4.10 -2.87
CA TYR A 122 6.80 -3.15 -1.81
C TYR A 122 5.60 -2.30 -1.40
N CYS A 123 5.56 -1.91 -0.13
CA CYS A 123 4.60 -0.95 0.40
C CYS A 123 5.21 -0.25 1.62
N THR A 124 4.92 1.02 1.83
CA THR A 124 5.36 1.76 3.01
C THR A 124 4.71 1.21 4.29
N GLN A 125 5.11 1.70 5.45
CA GLN A 125 4.44 1.39 6.71
C GLN A 125 3.11 2.14 6.82
N ASN A 126 2.12 1.54 7.48
CA ASN A 126 0.87 2.23 7.76
C ASN A 126 1.07 3.28 8.86
N GLU A 127 0.67 4.52 8.61
CA GLU A 127 0.87 5.65 9.51
C GLU A 127 -0.11 5.69 10.70
N GLY A 128 -1.22 4.96 10.62
CA GLY A 128 -2.31 5.04 11.59
C GLY A 128 -3.55 5.77 11.07
N LEU A 129 -4.34 6.25 12.01
CA LEU A 129 -5.59 6.98 11.78
C LEU A 129 -5.42 8.47 12.15
N GLY A 130 -6.29 9.32 11.62
CA GLY A 130 -6.27 10.76 11.86
C GLY A 130 -5.52 11.55 10.79
N GLN A 131 -4.77 12.56 11.20
CA GLN A 131 -3.96 13.39 10.30
C GLN A 131 -2.68 12.64 9.93
N VAL A 132 -2.68 12.03 8.74
CA VAL A 132 -1.55 11.25 8.21
C VAL A 132 -1.31 11.58 6.74
N LEU A 133 -0.08 11.33 6.26
CA LEU A 133 0.37 11.69 4.92
C LEU A 133 -0.46 11.02 3.83
N ARG A 134 -0.84 9.76 4.01
CA ARG A 134 -1.68 9.02 3.03
C ARG A 134 -3.04 9.68 2.76
N PHE A 135 -3.54 10.52 3.67
CA PHE A 135 -4.75 11.33 3.46
C PHE A 135 -4.47 12.76 2.98
N GLY A 136 -3.21 13.10 2.75
CA GLY A 136 -2.77 14.41 2.28
C GLY A 136 -2.48 15.43 3.39
N ALA A 137 -2.41 15.01 4.65
CA ALA A 137 -1.98 15.89 5.73
C ALA A 137 -0.45 16.06 5.72
N TYR A 138 0.05 17.28 5.96
CA TYR A 138 1.48 17.60 5.92
C TYR A 138 1.90 18.59 7.01
N GLY A 139 1.15 18.64 8.12
CA GLY A 139 1.51 19.44 9.29
C GLY A 139 2.80 18.94 9.98
N PRO A 140 3.42 19.77 10.85
CA PRO A 140 4.63 19.38 11.58
C PRO A 140 4.50 18.03 12.32
N GLU A 141 3.34 17.78 12.92
CA GLU A 141 3.03 16.53 13.62
C GLU A 141 3.07 15.30 12.69
N VAL A 142 2.68 15.45 11.42
CA VAL A 142 2.74 14.38 10.42
C VAL A 142 4.20 14.08 10.08
N VAL A 143 5.01 15.11 9.85
CA VAL A 143 6.43 14.94 9.52
C VAL A 143 7.20 14.36 10.70
N GLU A 144 6.92 14.81 11.93
CA GLU A 144 7.47 14.26 13.17
C GLU A 144 7.11 12.78 13.33
N HIS A 145 5.85 12.41 13.07
CA HIS A 145 5.40 11.03 13.11
C HIS A 145 6.10 10.15 12.07
N LEU A 146 6.22 10.61 10.82
CA LEU A 146 6.99 9.91 9.79
C LEU A 146 8.46 9.72 10.20
N LYS A 147 9.07 10.72 10.84
CA LYS A 147 10.44 10.61 11.37
C LYS A 147 10.54 9.64 12.54
N TRP A 148 9.53 9.54 13.41
CA TRP A 148 9.46 8.50 14.43
C TRP A 148 9.32 7.12 13.80
N MET A 149 8.48 6.97 12.78
CA MET A 149 8.34 5.71 12.06
C MET A 149 9.67 5.28 11.42
N GLU A 150 10.37 6.20 10.76
CA GLU A 150 11.69 5.99 10.16
C GLU A 150 12.75 5.60 11.19
N LYS A 151 12.81 6.28 12.33
CA LYS A 151 13.92 6.17 13.30
C LYS A 151 13.69 5.19 14.44
N THR A 152 12.44 4.81 14.70
CA THR A 152 12.08 3.94 15.84
C THR A 152 11.27 2.73 15.39
N LEU A 153 10.14 2.94 14.71
CA LEU A 153 9.27 1.83 14.30
C LEU A 153 9.98 0.89 13.31
N TYR A 154 10.56 1.45 12.25
CA TYR A 154 11.24 0.69 11.21
C TYR A 154 12.42 -0.14 11.72
N PRO A 155 13.41 0.43 12.46
CA PRO A 155 14.54 -0.35 12.93
C PRO A 155 14.13 -1.53 13.83
N ILE A 156 13.15 -1.30 14.72
CA ILE A 156 12.62 -2.35 15.60
C ILE A 156 11.91 -3.44 14.79
N LEU A 157 11.02 -3.07 13.86
CA LEU A 157 10.32 -4.06 13.04
C LEU A 157 11.26 -4.82 12.10
N LYS A 158 12.27 -4.16 11.54
CA LYS A 158 13.31 -4.78 10.71
C LYS A 158 14.09 -5.83 11.50
N GLU A 159 14.64 -5.45 12.66
CA GLU A 159 15.37 -6.38 13.53
C GLU A 159 14.47 -7.52 14.02
N ALA A 160 13.22 -7.22 14.39
CA ALA A 160 12.26 -8.25 14.79
C ALA A 160 11.98 -9.25 13.65
N LEU A 161 11.89 -8.80 12.40
CA LEU A 161 11.73 -9.69 11.24
C LEU A 161 12.99 -10.53 10.98
N GLU A 162 14.18 -9.98 11.19
CA GLU A 162 15.45 -10.73 11.09
C GLU A 162 15.53 -11.83 12.17
N ILE A 163 15.04 -11.56 13.39
CA ILE A 163 14.97 -12.53 14.49
C ILE A 163 13.88 -13.59 14.23
N HIS A 164 12.71 -13.16 13.75
CA HIS A 164 11.57 -14.06 13.50
C HIS A 164 11.83 -14.98 12.30
N GLY A 165 12.36 -14.43 11.22
CA GLY A 165 12.35 -15.02 9.90
C GLY A 165 11.10 -14.67 9.09
N PRO A 166 10.99 -15.18 7.85
CA PRO A 166 9.93 -14.80 6.92
C PRO A 166 8.53 -15.20 7.39
N ILE A 167 7.52 -14.41 7.05
CA ILE A 167 6.11 -14.65 7.40
C ILE A 167 5.30 -14.95 6.14
N ASP A 168 4.60 -16.09 6.13
CA ASP A 168 3.65 -16.45 5.06
C ASP A 168 2.39 -15.58 5.16
N LEU A 169 2.30 -14.56 4.30
CA LEU A 169 1.19 -13.63 4.31
C LEU A 169 -0.08 -14.28 3.77
N LYS A 170 0.01 -15.29 2.89
CA LYS A 170 -1.17 -15.99 2.39
C LYS A 170 -1.87 -16.75 3.52
N ASN A 171 -1.10 -17.45 4.36
CA ASN A 171 -1.66 -18.16 5.50
C ASN A 171 -2.22 -17.19 6.55
N LEU A 172 -1.53 -16.09 6.81
CA LEU A 172 -2.01 -15.04 7.72
C LEU A 172 -3.34 -14.44 7.23
N ILE A 173 -3.42 -14.06 5.95
CA ILE A 173 -4.65 -13.54 5.32
C ILE A 173 -5.77 -14.58 5.35
N ALA A 174 -5.49 -15.84 5.01
CA ALA A 174 -6.49 -16.91 5.01
C ALA A 174 -7.12 -17.16 6.40
N GLN A 175 -6.32 -17.02 7.47
CA GLN A 175 -6.82 -17.07 8.84
C GLN A 175 -7.67 -15.85 9.18
N SER A 176 -7.21 -14.64 8.83
CA SER A 176 -7.94 -13.40 9.07
C SER A 176 -9.32 -13.36 8.43
N VAL A 177 -9.43 -13.87 7.19
CA VAL A 177 -10.71 -13.97 6.48
C VAL A 177 -11.71 -14.85 7.24
N GLN A 178 -11.24 -15.90 7.93
CA GLN A 178 -12.07 -16.73 8.81
C GLN A 178 -12.36 -16.07 10.18
N MET A 179 -11.72 -14.95 10.48
CA MET A 179 -11.84 -14.17 11.73
C MET A 179 -12.58 -12.83 11.52
N GLY A 180 -13.34 -12.73 10.43
CA GLY A 180 -14.22 -11.60 10.17
C GLY A 180 -13.61 -10.48 9.35
N ASP A 181 -12.35 -10.58 8.89
CA ASP A 181 -11.73 -9.57 8.03
C ASP A 181 -12.06 -9.85 6.54
N GLU A 182 -12.03 -8.80 5.73
CA GLU A 182 -11.90 -8.89 4.27
C GLU A 182 -10.55 -8.35 3.76
N VAL A 183 -9.76 -7.77 4.69
CA VAL A 183 -8.35 -7.40 4.51
C VAL A 183 -8.10 -6.24 3.51
N HIS A 184 -9.12 -5.41 3.29
CA HIS A 184 -9.02 -4.10 2.66
C HIS A 184 -9.53 -3.02 3.64
N ASN A 185 -10.83 -3.03 3.97
CA ASN A 185 -11.45 -2.11 4.91
C ASN A 185 -11.31 -2.55 6.37
N ARG A 186 -11.48 -3.83 6.67
CA ARG A 186 -11.32 -4.40 8.01
C ARG A 186 -10.09 -5.28 8.06
N ASN A 187 -9.12 -4.84 8.87
CA ASN A 187 -7.83 -5.51 9.06
C ASN A 187 -7.55 -5.88 10.53
N LYS A 188 -8.56 -5.79 11.41
CA LYS A 188 -8.39 -5.95 12.86
C LYS A 188 -7.83 -7.32 13.23
N ALA A 189 -8.35 -8.40 12.62
CA ALA A 189 -7.85 -9.75 12.88
C ALA A 189 -6.44 -9.91 12.32
N THR A 190 -6.19 -9.41 11.12
CA THR A 190 -4.89 -9.46 10.42
C THR A 190 -3.81 -8.75 11.21
N THR A 191 -4.07 -7.53 11.67
CA THR A 191 -3.17 -6.75 12.53
C THR A 191 -2.93 -7.48 13.85
N SER A 192 -3.97 -8.04 14.48
CA SER A 192 -3.82 -8.79 15.74
C SER A 192 -2.97 -10.05 15.58
N LEU A 193 -3.15 -10.80 14.48
CA LEU A 193 -2.34 -11.98 14.16
C LEU A 193 -0.88 -11.59 13.89
N PHE A 194 -0.64 -10.50 13.16
CA PHE A 194 0.71 -10.00 12.92
C PHE A 194 1.41 -9.57 14.21
N ILE A 195 0.72 -8.84 15.11
CA ILE A 195 1.27 -8.47 16.42
C ILE A 195 1.64 -9.73 17.21
N ARG A 196 0.75 -10.74 17.24
CA ARG A 196 1.01 -12.02 17.92
C ARG A 196 2.24 -12.74 17.36
N GLU A 197 2.36 -12.79 16.04
CA GLU A 197 3.49 -13.41 15.33
C GLU A 197 4.81 -12.70 15.68
N MET A 198 4.81 -11.37 15.69
CA MET A 198 5.99 -10.55 15.91
C MET A 198 6.36 -10.35 17.38
N ALA A 199 5.45 -10.63 18.32
CA ALA A 199 5.58 -10.18 19.71
C ALA A 199 6.89 -10.62 20.39
N SER A 200 7.25 -11.90 20.27
CA SER A 200 8.48 -12.40 20.88
C SER A 200 9.73 -11.77 20.26
N SER A 201 9.71 -11.53 18.94
CA SER A 201 10.85 -10.98 18.23
C SER A 201 11.05 -9.50 18.50
N ILE A 202 9.97 -8.72 18.64
CA ILE A 202 10.03 -7.31 19.06
C ILE A 202 10.70 -7.20 20.43
N VAL A 203 10.33 -8.05 21.40
CA VAL A 203 10.94 -8.05 22.75
C VAL A 203 12.43 -8.44 22.73
N LYS A 204 12.86 -9.21 21.73
CA LYS A 204 14.26 -9.65 21.57
C LYS A 204 15.16 -8.63 20.86
N THR A 205 14.59 -7.57 20.28
CA THR A 205 15.37 -6.51 19.62
C THR A 205 16.30 -5.80 20.58
N ASN A 206 17.43 -5.29 20.07
CA ASN A 206 18.38 -4.47 20.81
C ASN A 206 17.92 -3.00 20.89
N SER A 207 16.72 -2.80 21.42
CA SER A 207 16.10 -1.48 21.60
C SER A 207 15.70 -1.24 23.05
N SER A 208 15.44 0.02 23.41
CA SER A 208 14.99 0.34 24.76
C SER A 208 13.61 -0.29 25.03
N ARG A 209 13.35 -0.68 26.29
CA ARG A 209 12.03 -1.18 26.69
C ARG A 209 10.93 -0.14 26.40
N GLU A 210 11.24 1.14 26.53
CA GLU A 210 10.32 2.23 26.25
C GLU A 210 9.92 2.25 24.76
N ASP A 211 10.88 2.13 23.86
CA ASP A 211 10.60 2.14 22.41
C ASP A 211 9.88 0.87 21.96
N GLN A 212 10.23 -0.30 22.53
CA GLN A 212 9.49 -1.54 22.29
C GLN A 212 8.02 -1.42 22.68
N VAL A 213 7.73 -0.80 23.84
CA VAL A 213 6.35 -0.53 24.27
C VAL A 213 5.65 0.44 23.31
N LYS A 214 6.30 1.55 22.92
CA LYS A 214 5.73 2.49 21.94
C LYS A 214 5.37 1.81 20.62
N VAL A 215 6.19 0.88 20.14
CA VAL A 215 5.88 0.09 18.93
C VAL A 215 4.64 -0.78 19.14
N PHE A 216 4.53 -1.50 20.26
CA PHE A 216 3.31 -2.28 20.56
C PHE A 216 2.07 -1.41 20.67
N ASP A 217 2.16 -0.28 21.38
CA ASP A 217 1.03 0.64 21.55
C ASP A 217 0.57 1.18 20.20
N PHE A 218 1.51 1.55 19.32
CA PHE A 218 1.21 1.98 17.96
C PHE A 218 0.48 0.89 17.17
N LEU A 219 1.04 -0.33 17.11
CA LEU A 219 0.43 -1.45 16.40
C LEU A 219 -0.97 -1.78 16.93
N ASN A 220 -1.15 -1.80 18.25
CA ASN A 220 -2.43 -2.10 18.90
C ASN A 220 -3.48 -1.00 18.67
N SER A 221 -3.07 0.26 18.57
CA SER A 221 -3.98 1.39 18.29
C SER A 221 -4.38 1.50 16.82
N ASN A 222 -3.69 0.79 15.92
CA ASN A 222 -3.86 0.88 14.48
C ASN A 222 -4.40 -0.42 13.88
N ASP A 223 -5.72 -0.62 13.96
CA ASP A 223 -6.39 -1.79 13.37
C ASP A 223 -6.10 -1.96 11.86
N HIS A 224 -5.71 -0.90 11.14
CA HIS A 224 -5.37 -0.90 9.71
C HIS A 224 -3.91 -1.21 9.40
N PHE A 225 -3.05 -1.46 10.38
CA PHE A 225 -1.61 -1.62 10.14
C PHE A 225 -1.28 -2.67 9.07
N ALA A 226 -1.98 -3.80 9.08
CA ALA A 226 -1.75 -4.90 8.14
C ALA A 226 -2.26 -4.67 6.71
N LEU A 227 -2.98 -3.57 6.42
CA LEU A 227 -3.34 -3.22 5.03
C LEU A 227 -2.07 -3.07 4.16
N ASN A 228 -1.02 -2.49 4.75
CA ASN A 228 0.28 -2.32 4.11
C ASN A 228 1.08 -3.63 3.98
N LEU A 229 0.52 -4.77 4.42
CA LEU A 229 1.02 -6.12 4.16
C LEU A 229 0.14 -6.86 3.15
N SER A 230 -1.18 -6.71 3.24
CA SER A 230 -2.13 -7.38 2.33
C SER A 230 -2.05 -6.83 0.91
N MET A 231 -1.93 -5.52 0.74
CA MET A 231 -1.78 -4.88 -0.57
C MET A 231 -0.56 -5.38 -1.34
N PRO A 232 0.68 -5.33 -0.80
CA PRO A 232 1.84 -5.85 -1.53
C PRO A 232 1.81 -7.38 -1.66
N ALA A 233 1.14 -8.12 -0.78
CA ALA A 233 0.90 -9.56 -0.98
C ALA A 233 0.03 -9.83 -2.22
N ALA A 234 -1.03 -9.04 -2.40
CA ALA A 234 -1.88 -9.09 -3.58
C ALA A 234 -1.12 -8.66 -4.84
N LYS A 235 -0.35 -7.57 -4.78
CA LYS A 235 0.54 -7.12 -5.87
C LYS A 235 1.53 -8.21 -6.29
N ALA A 236 2.24 -8.81 -5.34
CA ALA A 236 3.21 -9.88 -5.60
C ALA A 236 2.56 -11.12 -6.24
N THR A 237 1.30 -11.38 -5.91
CA THR A 237 0.48 -12.45 -6.50
C THR A 237 0.02 -12.11 -7.92
N MET A 238 -0.41 -10.87 -8.16
CA MET A 238 -1.00 -10.45 -9.44
C MET A 238 0.01 -10.03 -10.51
N ASP A 239 1.20 -9.55 -10.15
CA ASP A 239 2.18 -9.09 -11.14
C ASP A 239 2.62 -10.17 -12.16
N PRO A 240 2.85 -11.43 -11.76
CA PRO A 240 3.14 -12.50 -12.71
C PRO A 240 1.97 -12.79 -13.68
N VAL A 241 0.72 -12.52 -13.27
CA VAL A 241 -0.47 -12.66 -14.14
C VAL A 241 -0.38 -11.73 -15.33
N GLY A 242 0.14 -10.51 -15.15
CA GLY A 242 0.35 -9.53 -16.22
C GLY A 242 1.26 -10.01 -17.35
N LYS A 243 2.00 -11.10 -17.16
CA LYS A 243 2.91 -11.69 -18.16
C LYS A 243 2.27 -12.82 -18.97
N VAL A 244 1.04 -13.22 -18.65
CA VAL A 244 0.34 -14.32 -19.34
C VAL A 244 -0.25 -13.81 -20.65
N LYS A 245 0.38 -14.16 -21.77
CA LYS A 245 -0.09 -13.80 -23.12
C LYS A 245 -1.51 -14.31 -23.34
N HIS A 246 -2.32 -13.49 -24.01
CA HIS A 246 -3.73 -13.77 -24.35
C HIS A 246 -4.71 -13.86 -23.18
N SER A 247 -4.25 -13.75 -21.93
CA SER A 247 -5.14 -13.73 -20.76
C SER A 247 -5.94 -12.44 -20.70
N THR A 248 -7.25 -12.55 -20.50
CA THR A 248 -8.15 -11.40 -20.34
C THR A 248 -8.33 -10.99 -18.88
N VAL A 249 -7.53 -11.54 -17.97
CA VAL A 249 -7.58 -11.22 -16.54
C VAL A 249 -7.07 -9.80 -16.30
N VAL A 250 -7.83 -9.02 -15.55
CA VAL A 250 -7.38 -7.74 -14.98
C VAL A 250 -6.41 -8.06 -13.86
N TYR A 251 -5.18 -7.54 -13.94
CA TYR A 251 -4.14 -7.81 -12.95
C TYR A 251 -3.75 -6.56 -12.14
N THR A 252 -4.38 -5.42 -12.41
CA THR A 252 -4.25 -4.21 -11.61
C THR A 252 -5.53 -3.39 -11.71
N MET A 253 -6.01 -2.90 -10.58
CA MET A 253 -7.02 -1.87 -10.42
C MET A 253 -6.54 -0.89 -9.35
N CYS A 254 -6.66 0.41 -9.60
CA CYS A 254 -6.20 1.46 -8.68
C CYS A 254 -6.74 2.84 -9.07
N GLY A 255 -6.91 3.74 -8.10
CA GLY A 255 -7.29 5.14 -8.31
C GLY A 255 -6.21 6.13 -7.82
N ASN A 256 -6.15 7.32 -8.42
CA ASN A 256 -5.28 8.42 -7.95
C ASN A 256 -6.07 9.65 -7.43
N GLY A 257 -7.39 9.51 -7.22
CA GLY A 257 -8.29 10.59 -6.83
C GLY A 257 -8.76 11.48 -7.98
N THR A 258 -8.37 11.14 -9.21
CA THR A 258 -8.76 11.86 -10.44
C THR A 258 -9.18 10.86 -11.52
N GLU A 259 -8.36 9.83 -11.73
CA GLU A 259 -8.61 8.74 -12.66
C GLU A 259 -8.54 7.38 -11.94
N PHE A 260 -9.41 6.46 -12.35
CA PHE A 260 -9.30 5.05 -12.07
C PHE A 260 -8.63 4.35 -13.25
N GLY A 261 -7.68 3.46 -12.96
CA GLY A 261 -6.88 2.76 -13.95
C GLY A 261 -6.96 1.25 -13.80
N VAL A 262 -7.02 0.55 -14.94
CA VAL A 262 -6.87 -0.91 -14.98
C VAL A 262 -5.80 -1.34 -15.97
N ARG A 263 -5.20 -2.52 -15.71
CA ARG A 263 -4.31 -3.22 -16.64
C ARG A 263 -4.77 -4.66 -16.85
N VAL A 264 -4.73 -5.12 -18.09
CA VAL A 264 -5.20 -6.45 -18.53
C VAL A 264 -4.03 -7.25 -19.08
N ALA A 265 -3.87 -8.50 -18.68
CA ALA A 265 -2.67 -9.30 -18.95
C ALA A 265 -2.31 -9.40 -20.45
N ALA A 266 -3.29 -9.61 -21.34
CA ALA A 266 -3.07 -9.68 -22.79
C ALA A 266 -2.53 -8.37 -23.40
N LEU A 267 -2.61 -7.26 -22.67
CA LEU A 267 -2.26 -5.92 -23.13
C LEU A 267 -1.02 -5.38 -22.40
N GLY A 268 -0.33 -6.23 -21.62
CA GLY A 268 0.91 -5.89 -20.94
C GLY A 268 0.75 -4.73 -19.97
N ASP A 269 1.65 -3.75 -20.08
CA ASP A 269 1.72 -2.59 -19.18
C ASP A 269 0.79 -1.43 -19.58
N ARG A 270 -0.05 -1.62 -20.60
CA ARG A 270 -0.96 -0.56 -21.05
C ARG A 270 -2.03 -0.27 -20.01
N TRP A 271 -2.13 1.00 -19.63
CA TRP A 271 -3.23 1.53 -18.83
C TRP A 271 -4.49 1.78 -19.65
N PHE A 272 -5.62 1.47 -19.04
CA PHE A 272 -6.95 1.93 -19.45
C PHE A 272 -7.50 2.77 -18.31
N THR A 273 -7.74 4.06 -18.57
CA THR A 273 -8.20 5.00 -17.55
C THR A 273 -9.59 5.54 -17.84
N ALA A 274 -10.30 5.88 -16.77
CA ALA A 274 -11.55 6.61 -16.76
C ALA A 274 -11.53 7.59 -15.57
N PRO A 275 -12.40 8.60 -15.52
CA PRO A 275 -12.57 9.42 -14.32
C PRO A 275 -12.81 8.53 -13.09
N ALA A 276 -12.17 8.84 -11.96
CA ALA A 276 -12.45 8.17 -10.71
C ALA A 276 -13.86 8.53 -10.21
N GLU A 277 -14.58 7.53 -9.70
CA GLU A 277 -15.94 7.71 -9.22
C GLU A 277 -15.96 8.25 -7.79
N ILE A 278 -17.05 8.94 -7.43
CA ILE A 278 -17.34 9.28 -6.04
C ILE A 278 -17.92 8.04 -5.35
N ILE A 279 -17.40 7.69 -4.18
CA ILE A 279 -17.88 6.56 -3.42
C ILE A 279 -19.21 6.92 -2.73
N ASP A 280 -20.29 6.24 -3.11
CA ASP A 280 -21.58 6.34 -2.44
C ASP A 280 -21.60 5.41 -1.21
N GLY A 281 -21.66 5.99 -0.02
CA GLY A 281 -21.52 5.29 1.25
C GLY A 281 -21.99 6.12 2.45
N LEU A 282 -21.76 5.62 3.65
CA LEU A 282 -22.06 6.35 4.89
C LEU A 282 -20.93 7.34 5.22
N TYR A 283 -21.31 8.59 5.49
CA TYR A 283 -20.37 9.65 5.84
C TYR A 283 -20.38 9.91 7.35
N PHE A 284 -19.21 10.25 7.91
CA PHE A 284 -19.12 10.62 9.32
C PHE A 284 -19.98 11.85 9.64
N PRO A 285 -20.50 11.97 10.87
CA PRO A 285 -21.31 13.13 11.26
C PRO A 285 -20.60 14.45 10.96
N GLY A 286 -21.27 15.32 10.20
CA GLY A 286 -20.74 16.61 9.75
C GLY A 286 -20.12 16.62 8.35
N TYR A 287 -20.00 15.47 7.70
CA TYR A 287 -19.53 15.34 6.32
C TYR A 287 -20.62 14.78 5.39
N SER A 288 -20.44 15.02 4.10
CA SER A 288 -21.33 14.61 3.03
C SER A 288 -20.57 14.19 1.79
N MET A 289 -21.28 13.70 0.78
CA MET A 289 -20.73 13.38 -0.53
C MET A 289 -20.07 14.58 -1.21
N ASP A 290 -20.51 15.81 -0.92
CA ASP A 290 -19.92 17.03 -1.49
C ASP A 290 -18.50 17.30 -0.95
N ASP A 291 -18.14 16.70 0.20
CA ASP A 291 -16.81 16.78 0.80
C ASP A 291 -15.87 15.65 0.32
N ALA A 292 -16.40 14.69 -0.44
CA ALA A 292 -15.67 13.49 -0.83
C ALA A 292 -14.65 13.78 -1.94
N ASN A 293 -13.45 13.21 -1.79
CA ASN A 293 -12.56 13.03 -2.91
C ASN A 293 -13.00 11.80 -3.74
N PRO A 294 -12.85 11.80 -5.07
CA PRO A 294 -13.00 10.58 -5.87
C PRO A 294 -12.08 9.45 -5.43
N ASP A 295 -12.37 8.23 -5.90
CA ASP A 295 -11.63 7.03 -5.54
C ASP A 295 -10.10 7.16 -5.69
N ILE A 296 -9.37 6.77 -4.64
CA ILE A 296 -7.94 7.01 -4.48
C ILE A 296 -7.27 5.88 -3.70
N GLY A 297 -6.20 5.32 -4.26
CA GLY A 297 -5.42 4.24 -3.66
C GLY A 297 -5.14 3.09 -4.60
N ASP A 298 -4.04 2.39 -4.33
CA ASP A 298 -3.75 1.10 -4.96
C ASP A 298 -4.45 -0.07 -4.23
N SER A 299 -5.25 0.21 -3.19
CA SER A 299 -5.84 -0.82 -2.34
C SER A 299 -6.82 -1.73 -3.08
N CYS A 300 -7.36 -1.27 -4.21
CA CYS A 300 -8.12 -2.11 -5.16
C CYS A 300 -7.33 -3.30 -5.74
N ILE A 301 -6.02 -3.36 -5.54
CA ILE A 301 -5.22 -4.56 -5.82
C ILE A 301 -5.69 -5.76 -4.99
N THR A 302 -6.30 -5.53 -3.82
CA THR A 302 -6.85 -6.57 -2.95
C THR A 302 -8.08 -7.21 -3.60
N GLU A 303 -9.03 -6.44 -4.12
CA GLU A 303 -10.16 -6.92 -4.93
C GLU A 303 -9.70 -7.58 -6.22
N THR A 304 -8.65 -7.05 -6.84
CA THR A 304 -8.06 -7.63 -8.06
C THR A 304 -7.58 -9.06 -7.81
N MET A 305 -7.08 -9.37 -6.61
CA MET A 305 -6.72 -10.74 -6.20
C MET A 305 -7.94 -11.57 -5.77
N GLY A 306 -9.07 -10.94 -5.40
CA GLY A 306 -10.31 -11.59 -5.00
C GLY A 306 -10.64 -11.53 -3.50
N ILE A 307 -9.95 -10.68 -2.72
CA ILE A 307 -10.30 -10.35 -1.33
C ILE A 307 -10.97 -8.96 -1.26
N GLY A 308 -10.96 -8.29 -0.10
CA GLY A 308 -11.62 -6.99 0.07
C GLY A 308 -13.12 -7.09 -0.17
N GLY A 309 -13.68 -6.15 -0.96
CA GLY A 309 -15.09 -6.16 -1.35
C GLY A 309 -15.56 -7.46 -2.00
N PHE A 310 -14.69 -8.20 -2.71
CA PHE A 310 -15.03 -9.51 -3.31
C PHE A 310 -15.21 -10.62 -2.26
N SER A 311 -14.66 -10.41 -1.06
CA SER A 311 -14.82 -11.29 0.10
C SER A 311 -15.71 -10.69 1.19
N MET A 312 -16.47 -9.62 0.92
CA MET A 312 -17.25 -8.87 1.93
C MET A 312 -18.15 -9.75 2.81
N ALA A 313 -18.63 -10.89 2.30
CA ALA A 313 -19.42 -11.86 3.06
C ALA A 313 -18.69 -12.41 4.32
N THR A 314 -17.37 -12.34 4.36
CA THR A 314 -16.56 -12.74 5.52
C THR A 314 -16.47 -11.66 6.58
N ALA A 315 -16.84 -10.41 6.28
CA ALA A 315 -16.74 -9.27 7.17
C ALA A 315 -18.10 -8.60 7.44
N PRO A 316 -19.08 -9.29 8.06
CA PRO A 316 -20.39 -8.71 8.36
C PRO A 316 -20.32 -7.48 9.29
N ALA A 317 -19.21 -7.32 10.02
CA ALA A 317 -19.00 -6.18 10.91
C ALA A 317 -18.91 -4.82 10.19
N ILE A 318 -18.62 -4.79 8.87
CA ILE A 318 -18.49 -3.54 8.10
C ILE A 318 -19.72 -3.18 7.26
N VAL A 319 -20.84 -3.90 7.40
CA VAL A 319 -22.07 -3.60 6.64
C VAL A 319 -22.70 -2.24 7.03
N GLN A 320 -22.44 -1.78 8.26
CA GLN A 320 -22.92 -0.50 8.79
C GLN A 320 -21.83 0.58 8.82
N PHE A 321 -20.64 0.26 8.31
CA PHE A 321 -19.56 1.22 8.18
C PHE A 321 -19.74 2.04 6.90
#